data_AF-A0A0F9TC86-F1
#
_entry.id   AF-A0A0F9TC86-F1
#
_cell.length_a   1.000
_cell.length_b   1.000
_cell.length_c   1.000
_cell.angle_alpha   90.00
_cell.angle_beta   90.00
_cell.angle_gamma   90.00
#
_symmetry.space_group_name_H-M   'P 1'
#
loop_
_entity.id
_entity.type
_entity.pdbx_description
1 polymer ?
#
loop_
_entity_poly.entity_id
_entity_poly.type
_entity_poly.pdbx_seq_one_letter_code
_entity_poly.pdbx_strand_id
1 'polypeptide(L)'
;MSENENIFDLIDKIEERTSMWIPDKSIESLSNLLFGYLTCLKIHDIIEKNVPDFNYFSDWLKQEFDWNLVYGWAYAIKNNCTDSEDPLTRFFSLSKVFLQSR
;
A
#
# COMPACT_ATOMS: atom_id res chain seq x y z
N MET A 1 13.44 12.06 -8.31
CA MET A 1 12.75 12.05 -7.00
C MET A 1 13.35 13.16 -6.19
N SER A 2 12.55 14.08 -5.67
CA SER A 2 13.05 15.12 -4.77
C SER A 2 13.48 14.47 -3.44
N GLU A 3 14.32 15.14 -2.64
CA GLU A 3 14.86 14.62 -1.37
C GLU A 3 13.79 14.23 -0.31
N ASN A 4 12.49 14.45 -0.58
CA ASN A 4 11.40 14.19 0.36
C ASN A 4 10.30 13.25 -0.17
N GLU A 5 10.42 12.73 -1.40
CA GLU A 5 9.41 11.78 -1.90
C GLU A 5 9.52 10.44 -1.17
N ASN A 6 8.37 9.93 -0.71
CA ASN A 6 8.26 8.66 0.00
C ASN A 6 7.21 7.74 -0.63
N ILE A 7 7.01 6.54 -0.06
CA ILE A 7 6.05 5.57 -0.57
C ILE A 7 4.61 6.09 -0.62
N PHE A 8 4.21 6.97 0.30
CA PHE A 8 2.85 7.52 0.30
C PHE A 8 2.66 8.53 -0.83
N ASP A 9 3.68 9.31 -1.18
CA ASP A 9 3.64 10.17 -2.38
C ASP A 9 3.56 9.32 -3.66
N LEU A 10 4.22 8.16 -3.68
CA LEU A 10 4.10 7.21 -4.79
C LEU A 10 2.68 6.63 -4.86
N ILE A 11 2.09 6.26 -3.72
CA ILE A 11 0.71 5.75 -3.65
C ILE A 11 -0.27 6.80 -4.16
N ASP A 12 -0.13 8.07 -3.76
CA ASP A 12 -1.00 9.16 -4.23
C ASP A 12 -0.90 9.35 -5.76
N LYS A 13 0.32 9.31 -6.32
CA LYS A 13 0.51 9.36 -7.79
C LYS A 13 -0.09 8.17 -8.52
N ILE A 14 -0.08 6.99 -7.89
CA ILE A 14 -0.72 5.79 -8.45
C ILE A 14 -2.24 5.91 -8.38
N GLU A 15 -2.81 6.44 -7.30
CA GLU A 15 -4.25 6.70 -7.18
C GLU A 15 -4.71 7.69 -8.27
N GLU A 16 -3.99 8.80 -8.46
CA GLU A 16 -4.33 9.81 -9.46
C GLU A 16 -4.34 9.28 -10.91
N ARG A 17 -3.48 8.29 -11.20
CA ARG A 17 -3.26 7.77 -12.56
C ARG A 17 -3.21 6.25 -12.61
N THR A 18 -4.12 5.57 -11.93
CA THR A 18 -4.09 4.11 -11.71
C THR A 18 -3.79 3.32 -12.98
N SER A 19 -4.51 3.56 -14.07
CA SER A 19 -4.33 2.83 -15.33
C SER A 19 -2.95 3.02 -15.98
N MET A 20 -2.21 4.08 -15.64
CA MET A 20 -0.85 4.33 -16.15
C MET A 20 0.18 3.44 -15.45
N TRP A 21 -0.01 3.18 -14.16
CA TRP A 21 0.91 2.41 -13.33
C TRP A 21 0.55 0.92 -13.29
N ILE A 22 -0.75 0.63 -13.20
CA ILE A 22 -1.34 -0.71 -13.12
C ILE A 22 -2.50 -0.81 -14.12
N PRO A 23 -2.22 -1.11 -15.41
CA PRO A 23 -3.23 -1.10 -16.48
C PRO A 23 -4.39 -2.07 -16.27
N ASP A 24 -4.14 -3.19 -15.58
CA ASP A 24 -5.14 -4.20 -15.22
C ASP A 24 -6.01 -3.81 -14.03
N LYS A 25 -5.64 -2.73 -13.32
CA LYS A 25 -6.30 -2.23 -12.11
C LYS A 25 -6.52 -3.32 -11.05
N SER A 26 -5.57 -4.24 -10.91
CA SER A 26 -5.62 -5.26 -9.87
C SER A 26 -4.85 -4.83 -8.63
N ILE A 27 -5.38 -5.17 -7.45
CA ILE A 27 -4.69 -4.93 -6.17
C ILE A 27 -3.42 -5.78 -6.06
N GLU A 28 -3.38 -6.93 -6.74
CA GLU A 28 -2.20 -7.78 -6.85
C GLU A 28 -1.07 -7.09 -7.64
N SER A 29 -1.39 -6.45 -8.77
CA SER A 29 -0.41 -5.66 -9.52
C SER A 29 0.09 -4.46 -8.72
N LEU A 30 -0.79 -3.78 -7.96
CA LEU A 30 -0.38 -2.73 -7.03
C LEU A 30 0.59 -3.26 -5.96
N SER A 31 0.25 -4.39 -5.35
CA SER A 31 1.07 -5.02 -4.33
C SER A 31 2.46 -5.38 -4.82
N ASN A 32 2.56 -5.94 -6.04
CA ASN A 32 3.84 -6.27 -6.65
C ASN A 32 4.68 -5.03 -6.94
N LEU A 33 4.05 -3.95 -7.41
CA LEU A 33 4.73 -2.67 -7.66
C LEU A 33 5.32 -2.09 -6.37
N LEU A 34 4.52 -2.00 -5.30
CA LEU A 34 4.98 -1.49 -4.01
C LEU A 34 6.02 -2.40 -3.36
N PHE A 35 5.91 -3.72 -3.53
CA PHE A 35 6.94 -4.66 -3.10
C PHE A 35 8.28 -4.41 -3.79
N GLY A 36 8.27 -4.14 -5.10
CA GLY A 36 9.47 -3.76 -5.85
C GLY A 36 10.09 -2.46 -5.32
N TYR A 37 9.27 -1.46 -5.04
CA TYR A 37 9.72 -0.19 -4.44
C TYR A 37 10.40 -0.39 -3.08
N LEU A 38 9.74 -1.08 -2.15
CA LEU A 38 10.28 -1.38 -0.82
C LEU A 38 11.56 -2.22 -0.88
N THR A 39 11.62 -3.16 -1.83
CA THR A 39 12.82 -3.96 -2.07
C THR A 39 13.99 -3.09 -2.53
N CYS A 40 13.77 -2.15 -3.44
CA CYS A 40 14.80 -1.20 -3.86
C CYS A 40 15.28 -0.33 -2.69
N LEU A 41 14.38 0.21 -1.87
CA LEU A 41 14.76 0.98 -0.68
C LEU A 41 15.66 0.16 0.24
N LYS A 42 15.27 -1.09 0.51
CA LYS A 42 16.03 -2.02 1.36
C LYS A 42 17.40 -2.36 0.79
N ILE A 43 17.51 -2.63 -0.51
CA ILE A 43 18.79 -2.95 -1.17
C ILE A 43 19.77 -1.78 -1.11
N HIS A 44 19.25 -0.55 -1.13
CA HIS A 44 20.05 0.67 -1.12
C HIS A 44 20.19 1.30 0.27
N ASP A 45 19.75 0.62 1.34
CA ASP A 45 19.75 1.12 2.72
C ASP A 45 19.10 2.51 2.88
N ILE A 46 18.07 2.79 2.07
CA ILE A 46 17.31 4.05 2.11
C ILE A 46 16.19 3.92 3.14
N ILE A 47 16.17 4.83 4.11
CA ILE A 47 15.11 4.95 5.12
C ILE A 47 14.32 6.23 4.84
N GLU A 48 13.05 6.06 4.50
CA GLU A 48 12.12 7.18 4.38
C GLU A 48 11.82 7.75 5.77
N LYS A 49 11.91 9.08 5.91
CA LYS A 49 11.76 9.77 7.20
C LYS A 49 10.40 10.46 7.27
N ASN A 50 9.91 10.64 8.50
CA ASN A 50 8.66 11.35 8.81
C ASN A 50 7.38 10.67 8.27
N VAL A 51 7.47 9.39 7.93
CA VAL A 51 6.32 8.56 7.54
C VAL A 51 6.39 7.20 8.26
N PRO A 52 5.26 6.53 8.49
CA PRO A 52 5.26 5.16 9.00
C PRO A 52 6.00 4.22 8.05
N ASP A 53 6.73 3.25 8.59
CA ASP A 53 7.36 2.20 7.78
C ASP A 53 6.27 1.29 7.22
N PHE A 54 6.08 1.34 5.90
CA PHE A 54 5.04 0.60 5.20
C PHE A 54 5.22 -0.93 5.28
N ASN A 55 6.40 -1.44 5.66
CA ASN A 55 6.56 -2.87 5.97
C ASN A 55 5.62 -3.32 7.09
N TYR A 56 5.18 -2.41 7.98
CA TYR A 56 4.22 -2.71 9.05
C TYR A 56 2.75 -2.58 8.64
N PHE A 57 2.44 -2.27 7.37
CA PHE A 57 1.04 -2.09 6.93
C PHE A 57 0.17 -3.32 7.17
N SER A 58 0.72 -4.54 6.96
CA SER A 58 -0.03 -5.78 7.24
C SER A 58 -0.27 -5.99 8.73
N ASP A 59 0.72 -5.67 9.57
CA ASP A 59 0.57 -5.78 11.03
C ASP A 59 -0.47 -4.77 11.55
N TRP A 60 -0.47 -3.56 10.99
CA TRP A 60 -1.46 -2.55 11.28
C TRP A 60 -2.87 -3.02 10.89
N LEU A 61 -3.07 -3.57 9.69
CA LEU A 61 -4.37 -4.13 9.27
C LEU A 61 -4.85 -5.22 10.22
N LYS A 62 -3.94 -6.08 10.68
CA LYS A 62 -4.25 -7.12 11.66
C LYS A 62 -4.66 -6.52 13.01
N GLN A 63 -3.99 -5.47 13.47
CA GLN A 63 -4.31 -4.83 14.75
C GLN A 63 -5.64 -4.06 14.72
N GLU A 64 -5.89 -3.30 13.64
CA GLU A 64 -7.09 -2.46 13.53
C GLU A 64 -8.36 -3.25 13.21
N PHE A 65 -8.25 -4.31 12.42
CA PHE A 65 -9.42 -5.01 11.88
C PHE A 65 -9.48 -6.51 12.21
N ASP A 66 -8.48 -7.05 12.92
CA ASP A 66 -8.32 -8.49 13.18
C ASP A 66 -8.36 -9.35 11.91
N TRP A 67 -7.85 -8.82 10.80
CA TRP A 67 -7.85 -9.51 9.51
C TRP A 67 -6.83 -10.64 9.46
N ASN A 68 -7.11 -11.64 8.63
CA ASN A 68 -6.15 -12.70 8.30
C ASN A 68 -5.21 -12.22 7.17
N LEU A 69 -3.92 -12.09 7.48
CA LEU A 69 -2.88 -11.57 6.59
C LEU A 69 -1.91 -12.65 6.08
N VAL A 70 -2.21 -13.95 6.25
CA VAL A 70 -1.31 -15.06 5.83
C VAL A 70 -0.96 -14.99 4.34
N TYR A 71 -1.87 -14.49 3.50
CA TYR A 71 -1.69 -14.33 2.06
C TYR A 71 -1.34 -12.88 1.65
N GLY A 72 -0.92 -12.05 2.61
CA GLY A 72 -0.59 -10.65 2.40
C GLY A 72 -1.81 -9.70 2.39
N TRP A 73 -1.53 -8.40 2.49
CA TRP A 73 -2.55 -7.36 2.60
C TRP A 73 -3.44 -7.26 1.35
N ALA A 74 -2.93 -7.53 0.16
CA ALA A 74 -3.73 -7.45 -1.07
C ALA A 74 -4.86 -8.48 -1.08
N TYR A 75 -4.54 -9.72 -0.69
CA TYR A 75 -5.53 -10.77 -0.52
C TYR A 75 -6.51 -10.42 0.61
N ALA A 76 -6.01 -9.96 1.76
CA ALA A 76 -6.85 -9.62 2.90
C ALA A 76 -7.84 -8.48 2.57
N ILE A 77 -7.38 -7.42 1.88
CA ILE A 77 -8.25 -6.32 1.44
C ILE A 77 -9.33 -6.87 0.50
N LYS A 78 -8.94 -7.63 -0.54
CA LYS A 78 -9.90 -8.21 -1.50
C LYS A 78 -10.95 -9.10 -0.83
N ASN A 79 -10.54 -9.88 0.17
CA ASN A 79 -11.43 -10.81 0.88
C ASN A 79 -12.32 -10.11 1.93
N ASN A 80 -11.98 -8.90 2.34
CA ASN A 80 -12.76 -8.11 3.30
C ASN A 80 -13.46 -6.91 2.66
N CYS A 81 -13.41 -6.76 1.33
CA CYS A 81 -14.24 -5.82 0.58
C CYS A 81 -15.66 -6.38 0.45
N THR A 82 -16.65 -5.50 0.47
CA THR A 82 -18.01 -5.86 0.04
C THR A 82 -18.07 -6.03 -1.48
N ASP A 83 -19.07 -6.73 -2.01
CA ASP A 83 -19.24 -6.93 -3.47
C ASP A 83 -19.33 -5.62 -4.26
N SER A 84 -19.72 -4.51 -3.61
CA SER A 84 -19.79 -3.18 -4.20
C SER A 84 -18.51 -2.35 -4.06
N GLU A 85 -17.54 -2.80 -3.28
CA GLU A 85 -16.33 -2.05 -2.97
C GLU A 85 -15.18 -2.49 -3.87
N ASP A 86 -14.56 -1.51 -4.54
CA ASP A 86 -13.37 -1.75 -5.35
C ASP A 86 -12.13 -1.92 -4.44
N PRO A 87 -11.39 -3.04 -4.52
CA PRO A 87 -10.25 -3.31 -3.64
C PRO A 87 -9.13 -2.26 -3.71
N LEU A 88 -8.90 -1.65 -4.88
CA LEU A 88 -7.91 -0.58 -5.01
C LEU A 88 -8.35 0.67 -4.25
N THR A 89 -9.60 1.09 -4.43
CA THR A 89 -10.20 2.20 -3.68
C THR A 89 -10.12 1.95 -2.18
N ARG A 90 -10.40 0.71 -1.74
CA ARG A 90 -10.23 0.31 -0.34
C ARG A 90 -8.78 0.44 0.11
N PHE A 91 -7.82 -0.05 -0.66
CA PHE A 91 -6.41 0.12 -0.37
C PHE A 91 -6.00 1.59 -0.20
N PHE A 92 -6.37 2.47 -1.15
CA PHE A 92 -6.00 3.90 -1.08
C PHE A 92 -6.62 4.60 0.13
N SER A 93 -7.83 4.21 0.54
CA SER A 93 -8.42 4.72 1.78
C SER A 93 -7.65 4.26 3.01
N LEU A 94 -7.28 2.97 3.07
CA LEU A 94 -6.54 2.38 4.18
C LEU A 94 -5.12 2.92 4.29
N SER A 95 -4.44 3.20 3.16
CA SER A 95 -3.10 3.79 3.17
C SER A 95 -3.11 5.21 3.75
N LYS A 96 -4.16 5.99 3.48
CA LYS A 96 -4.35 7.33 4.07
C LYS A 96 -4.59 7.28 5.58
N VAL A 97 -5.35 6.28 6.05
CA VAL A 97 -5.55 6.06 7.50
C VAL A 97 -4.25 5.60 8.15
N PHE A 98 -3.53 4.66 7.54
CA PHE A 98 -2.24 4.17 8.03
C PHE A 98 -1.19 5.29 8.09
N LEU A 99 -1.16 6.20 7.12
CA LEU A 99 -0.26 7.37 7.18
C LEU A 99 -0.50 8.25 8.43
N GLN A 100 -1.74 8.25 8.95
CA GLN A 100 -2.13 9.02 10.12
C GLN A 100 -2.02 8.24 11.44
N SER A 101 -1.80 6.92 11.39
CA SER A 101 -1.58 6.13 12.60
C SER A 101 -0.18 6.42 13.16
N ARG A 102 -0.09 6.55 14.48
CA ARG A 102 1.13 6.91 15.22
C ARG A 102 1.92 5.69 15.63
#